data_AF-A0A936QGT9-F1
#
_entry.id   AF-A0A936QGT9-F1
#
_cell.length_a   1.000
_cell.length_b   1.000
_cell.length_c   1.000
_cell.angle_alpha   90.00
_cell.angle_beta   90.00
_cell.angle_gamma   90.00
#
_symmetry.space_group_name_H-M   'P 1'
#
loop_
_entity.id
_entity.type
_entity.pdbx_description
1 polymer ?
#
loop_
_entity_poly.entity_id
_entity_poly.type
_entity_poly.pdbx_seq_one_letter_code
_entity_poly.pdbx_strand_id
1 'polypeptide(L)' 'AKEILRTRERIARVVAKQTGKSFEDVSADMERDYWMSADDAIAYGIVSKIITSHAELG' A
#
# COMPACT_ATOMS: atom_id res chain seq x y z
N ALA A 1 -1.50 -17.15 -18.86
CA ALA A 1 -1.37 -15.80 -18.30
C ALA A 1 -2.49 -15.37 -17.32
N LYS A 2 -3.54 -16.16 -17.06
CA LYS A 2 -4.64 -15.77 -16.14
C LYS A 2 -4.26 -15.78 -14.65
N GLU A 3 -3.34 -16.65 -14.25
CA GLU A 3 -2.96 -16.79 -12.83
C GLU A 3 -2.19 -15.58 -12.30
N ILE A 4 -1.41 -14.89 -13.15
CA ILE A 4 -0.71 -13.64 -12.78
C ILE A 4 -1.72 -12.52 -12.49
N LEU A 5 -2.75 -12.40 -13.34
CA LEU A 5 -3.82 -11.41 -13.14
C LEU A 5 -4.60 -11.69 -11.86
N ARG A 6 -4.99 -12.94 -11.61
CA ARG A 6 -5.65 -13.35 -10.35
C ARG A 6 -4.81 -13.02 -9.12
N THR A 7 -3.50 -13.26 -9.20
CA THR A 7 -2.59 -12.98 -8.09
C THR A 7 -2.50 -11.48 -7.83
N ARG A 8 -2.35 -10.65 -8.88
CA ARG A 8 -2.34 -9.19 -8.77
C ARG A 8 -3.63 -8.66 -8.15
N GLU A 9 -4.79 -9.08 -8.64
CA GLU A 9 -6.06 -8.63 -8.08
C GLU A 9 -6.22 -9.03 -6.60
N ARG A 10 -5.76 -10.24 -6.22
CA ARG A 10 -5.81 -10.69 -4.83
C ARG A 10 -4.96 -9.79 -3.93
N ILE A 11 -3.76 -9.40 -4.37
CA ILE A 11 -2.89 -8.51 -3.61
C ILE A 11 -3.53 -7.11 -3.52
N ALA A 12 -4.01 -6.56 -4.64
CA ALA A 12 -4.67 -5.24 -4.65
C ALA A 12 -5.91 -5.20 -3.73
N ARG A 13 -6.72 -6.26 -3.70
CA ARG A 13 -7.86 -6.36 -2.76
C ARG A 13 -7.43 -6.38 -1.29
N VAL A 14 -6.33 -7.07 -0.97
CA VAL A 14 -5.80 -7.10 0.41
C VAL A 14 -5.29 -5.72 0.79
N VAL A 15 -4.52 -5.07 -0.08
CA VAL A 15 -3.99 -3.73 0.16
C VAL A 15 -5.13 -2.73 0.35
N ALA A 16 -6.10 -2.68 -0.57
CA ALA A 16 -7.29 -1.83 -0.48
C ALA A 16 -8.05 -1.99 0.85
N LYS A 17 -8.23 -3.24 1.30
CA LYS A 17 -8.88 -3.52 2.59
C LYS A 17 -8.10 -2.99 3.79
N GLN A 18 -6.78 -3.08 3.78
CA GLN A 18 -5.94 -2.63 4.90
C GLN A 18 -5.72 -1.12 4.91
N THR A 19 -5.62 -0.50 3.73
CA THR A 19 -5.39 0.93 3.57
C THR A 19 -6.68 1.76 3.63
N GLY A 20 -7.84 1.11 3.47
CA GLY A 20 -9.14 1.79 3.38
C GLY A 20 -9.39 2.46 2.02
N LYS A 21 -8.51 2.24 1.04
CA LYS A 21 -8.66 2.75 -0.32
C LYS A 21 -9.55 1.85 -1.18
N SER A 22 -10.00 2.38 -2.31
CA SER A 22 -10.75 1.58 -3.28
C SER A 22 -9.83 0.58 -3.98
N PHE A 23 -10.40 -0.54 -4.45
CA PHE A 23 -9.66 -1.51 -5.24
C PHE A 23 -9.14 -0.93 -6.55
N GLU A 24 -9.91 -0.04 -7.18
CA GLU A 24 -9.55 0.59 -8.46
C GLU A 24 -8.34 1.52 -8.30
N ASP A 25 -8.30 2.34 -7.25
CA ASP A 25 -7.15 3.21 -6.97
C ASP A 25 -5.88 2.38 -6.74
N VAL A 26 -5.97 1.38 -5.88
CA VAL A 26 -4.83 0.48 -5.57
C VAL A 26 -4.40 -0.30 -6.81
N SER A 27 -5.35 -0.77 -7.62
CA SER A 27 -5.03 -1.52 -8.84
C SER A 27 -4.33 -0.64 -9.88
N ALA A 28 -4.74 0.63 -10.02
CA ALA A 28 -4.09 1.59 -10.90
C ALA A 28 -2.68 1.95 -10.41
N ASP A 29 -2.53 2.17 -9.10
CA ASP A 29 -1.23 2.43 -8.48
C ASP A 29 -0.28 1.24 -8.61
N MET A 30 -0.80 0.01 -8.54
CA MET A 30 -0.02 -1.23 -8.70
C MET A 30 0.27 -1.61 -10.17
N GLU A 31 -0.30 -0.89 -11.14
CA GLU A 31 -0.05 -1.13 -12.56
C GLU A 31 1.36 -0.69 -12.98
N ARG A 32 1.94 0.28 -12.23
CA ARG A 32 3.32 0.71 -12.35
C ARG A 32 4.03 0.68 -11.00
N ASP A 33 5.35 0.77 -11.03
CA ASP A 33 6.12 0.95 -9.80
C ASP A 33 5.80 2.32 -9.21
N TYR A 34 4.98 2.33 -8.17
CA TYR A 34 4.60 3.54 -7.44
C TYR A 34 5.52 3.73 -6.23
N TRP A 35 6.52 4.59 -6.40
CA TRP A 35 7.44 4.96 -5.32
C TRP A 35 6.82 6.05 -4.46
N MET A 36 6.86 5.87 -3.15
CA MET A 36 6.19 6.72 -2.18
C MET A 36 7.20 7.21 -1.16
N SER A 37 7.08 8.46 -0.71
CA SER A 37 7.80 8.90 0.49
C SER A 37 7.19 8.26 1.74
N ALA A 38 7.88 8.39 2.88
CA ALA A 38 7.34 7.88 4.14
C ALA A 38 6.05 8.60 4.54
N ASP A 39 5.95 9.90 4.27
CA ASP A 39 4.74 10.70 4.50
C ASP A 39 3.59 10.25 3.57
N ASP A 40 3.89 9.99 2.29
CA ASP A 40 2.90 9.47 1.35
C ASP A 40 2.40 8.08 1.78
N ALA A 41 3.29 7.22 2.30
CA ALA A 41 2.91 5.90 2.79
C ALA A 41 2.00 5.97 4.03
N ILE A 42 2.16 6.99 4.88
CA ILE A 42 1.22 7.28 5.96
C ILE A 42 -0.12 7.76 5.41
N ALA A 43 -0.10 8.75 4.51
CA ALA A 43 -1.33 9.29 3.88
C ALA A 43 -2.09 8.21 3.09
N TYR A 44 -1.37 7.25 2.52
CA TYR A 44 -1.95 6.11 1.83
C TYR A 44 -2.57 5.08 2.78
N GLY A 45 -2.20 5.08 4.07
CA GLY A 45 -2.66 4.11 5.06
C GLY A 45 -1.85 2.82 5.07
N ILE A 46 -0.65 2.80 4.49
CA ILE A 46 0.27 1.64 4.51
C ILE A 46 1.11 1.64 5.79
N VAL A 47 1.50 2.83 6.27
CA VAL A 47 2.35 3.01 7.45
C VAL A 47 1.59 3.81 8.49
N SER A 48 1.73 3.46 9.77
CA SER A 48 1.04 4.17 10.86
C SER A 48 1.79 5.40 11.37
N LYS A 49 3.12 5.30 11.52
CA LYS A 49 3.96 6.37 12.08
C LYS A 49 5.39 6.28 11.56
N ILE A 50 6.02 7.42 11.29
CA ILE A 50 7.47 7.54 11.06
C ILE A 50 8.17 7.66 12.41
N ILE A 51 9.16 6.79 12.64
CA ILE A 51 9.98 6.82 13.85
C ILE A 51 11.33 7.41 13.49
N THR A 52 11.74 8.48 14.18
CA THR A 52 13.01 9.19 13.90
C THR A 52 14.11 8.92 14.92
N SER A 53 13.75 8.43 16.09
CA SER A 53 14.70 8.12 17.16
C SER A 53 14.32 6.85 17.92
N HIS A 54 15.32 6.17 18.48
CA HIS A 54 15.10 4.93 19.22
C HIS A 54 14.21 5.13 20.47
N ALA A 55 14.20 6.33 21.04
CA ALA A 55 13.36 6.68 22.19
C ALA A 55 11.85 6.68 21.87
N GLU A 56 11.47 6.74 20.59
CA GLU A 56 10.07 6.72 20.17
C GLU A 56 9.51 5.30 19.98
N LEU A 57 10.35 4.26 20.11
CA LEU A 57 9.93 2.85 20.02
C LEU A 57 9.28 2.32 21.31
N GLY A 58 9.38 3.07 22.42
CA GLY A 58 8.96 2.63 23.75
C GLY A 58 10.11 2.05 24.55
#